data_AF-U6JXH7-F1
#
_entry.id   AF-U6JXH7-F1
#
_cell.length_a   1.000
_cell.length_b   1.000
_cell.length_c   1.000
_cell.angle_alpha   90.00
_cell.angle_beta   90.00
_cell.angle_gamma   90.00
#
_symmetry.space_group_name_H-M   'P 1'
#
loop_
_entity.id
_entity.type
_entity.pdbx_description
1 polymer ?
#
loop_
_entity_poly.entity_id
_entity_poly.type
_entity_poly.pdbx_seq_one_letter_code
_entity_poly.pdbx_strand_id
1 'polypeptide(L)'
;MARSTPLSASPCVRWLALAATMLVIFGEIPSVLGQLRFAALGNYGYDTTGQKEVAETLKKAATENRISFLVSPGSNFPNGVSGASDSKWEELFENVYSDESGSLKMPFLTVLGADDWAGNYTAMHDRTDLVYGDSSEAEVLSNTPKWTLPNWWYHYAVHFAANTGSTFISSGHKDMSVGMVFVDTWVLSSAFPFGNVTEKAWKDLERTLEIAPKVFDYIIVVGNRPIYSSGSSKGDSTLQYYLQPLLKKADVDAYISGYDRDMEVIEEDDISYINCGTGSLSGSSALVTSSGSKFFSGNRGFCLFEMTAEGLVTKFINGANGETLYEHKQPLKSRPERSTIDQFNYLSEMPEVEYFPVPEMGKLPGKDVFVRVVGTIGLCILTFLATLGVATGVSRAMK
;
A
#
# COMPACT_ATOMS: atom_id res chain seq x y z
N MET A 1 18.03 8.54 106.00
CA MET A 1 16.78 7.77 106.18
C MET A 1 15.97 7.85 104.89
N ALA A 2 15.89 6.72 104.17
CA ALA A 2 14.65 6.09 103.65
C ALA A 2 14.35 6.50 102.19
N ARG A 3 14.73 5.72 101.16
CA ARG A 3 14.15 4.49 100.55
C ARG A 3 12.80 4.68 99.83
N SER A 4 12.80 4.29 98.54
CA SER A 4 11.73 3.69 97.68
C SER A 4 10.45 4.53 97.44
N THR A 5 9.83 4.61 96.25
CA THR A 5 9.64 3.69 95.11
C THR A 5 8.93 4.45 93.94
N PRO A 6 8.77 3.87 92.73
CA PRO A 6 8.53 4.58 91.47
C PRO A 6 7.04 4.75 91.12
N LEU A 7 6.70 5.80 90.35
CA LEU A 7 5.38 5.97 89.75
C LEU A 7 5.38 5.53 88.28
N SER A 8 4.77 4.37 88.06
CA SER A 8 3.66 4.11 87.12
C SER A 8 3.75 4.70 85.71
N ALA A 9 4.01 3.82 84.75
CA ALA A 9 3.83 4.03 83.31
C ALA A 9 2.38 4.39 82.96
N SER A 10 2.20 5.39 82.10
CA SER A 10 0.92 5.73 81.46
C SER A 10 0.86 5.16 80.04
N PRO A 11 -0.27 4.56 79.61
CA PRO A 11 -0.37 3.86 78.33
C PRO A 11 -0.82 4.83 77.23
N CYS A 12 0.12 5.52 76.59
CA CYS A 12 -0.19 6.36 75.41
C CYS A 12 0.87 6.27 74.31
N VAL A 13 1.57 5.13 74.19
CA VAL A 13 2.51 4.87 73.08
C VAL A 13 2.26 3.47 72.53
N ARG A 14 1.09 3.28 71.92
CA ARG A 14 0.77 2.14 71.06
C ARG A 14 -0.35 2.60 70.15
N TRP A 15 -0.05 3.31 69.05
CA TRP A 15 -0.88 3.48 67.84
C TRP A 15 -0.18 4.40 66.81
N LEU A 16 1.12 4.19 66.55
CA LEU A 16 1.85 4.95 65.52
C LEU A 16 2.91 4.08 64.81
N ALA A 17 2.52 2.85 64.46
CA ALA A 17 3.36 1.94 63.66
C ALA A 17 2.54 1.05 62.72
N LEU A 18 1.41 1.56 62.19
CA LEU A 18 0.53 0.82 61.28
C LEU A 18 -0.17 1.79 60.30
N ALA A 19 0.59 2.60 59.55
CA ALA A 19 0.09 3.33 58.39
C ALA A 19 1.23 3.96 57.57
N ALA A 20 2.23 3.17 57.15
CA ALA A 20 3.21 3.64 56.17
C ALA A 20 3.73 2.49 55.31
N THR A 21 2.82 1.64 54.85
CA THR A 21 3.05 0.79 53.69
C THR A 21 1.94 1.10 52.70
N MET A 22 1.92 2.33 52.19
CA MET A 22 1.28 2.58 50.90
C MET A 22 2.12 1.81 49.89
N LEU A 23 1.69 0.59 49.60
CA LEU A 23 2.06 -0.14 48.41
C LEU A 23 1.60 0.77 47.25
N VAL A 24 2.51 1.61 46.74
CA VAL A 24 2.30 2.29 45.46
C VAL A 24 2.42 1.18 44.44
N ILE A 25 1.29 0.52 44.18
CA ILE A 25 1.10 -0.26 42.97
C ILE A 25 1.14 0.80 41.87
N PHE A 26 2.33 1.05 41.31
CA PHE A 26 2.44 1.58 39.96
C PHE A 26 1.85 0.50 39.06
N GLY A 27 0.52 0.44 38.99
CA GLY A 27 -0.10 -0.13 37.80
C GLY A 27 0.43 0.73 36.67
N GLU A 28 1.21 0.13 35.77
CA GLU A 28 1.41 0.72 34.46
C GLU A 28 0.02 0.99 33.92
N ILE A 29 -0.46 2.23 34.05
CA ILE A 29 -1.61 2.68 33.27
C ILE A 29 -1.16 2.41 31.85
N PRO A 30 -1.86 1.55 31.07
CA PRO A 30 -1.48 1.29 29.70
C PRO A 30 -1.40 2.65 29.02
N SER A 31 -0.18 3.09 28.70
CA SER A 31 0.00 4.32 27.96
C SER A 31 -0.62 4.05 26.60
N VAL A 32 -1.76 4.66 26.32
CA VAL A 32 -2.40 4.59 25.01
C VAL A 32 -1.43 5.25 24.04
N LEU A 33 -0.57 4.47 23.37
CA LEU A 33 0.31 5.01 22.33
C LEU A 33 -0.57 5.53 21.20
N GLY A 34 -0.54 6.85 21.01
CA GLY A 34 -1.08 7.49 19.82
C GLY A 34 -0.30 7.01 18.60
N GLN A 35 -0.96 6.24 17.73
CA GLN A 35 -0.36 5.61 16.55
C GLN A 35 -1.42 5.48 15.46
N LEU A 36 -0.98 5.49 14.21
CA LEU A 36 -1.81 5.19 13.05
C LEU A 36 -1.50 3.79 12.54
N ARG A 37 -2.54 3.01 12.25
CA ARG A 37 -2.40 1.64 11.74
C ARG A 37 -3.22 1.43 10.49
N PHE A 38 -2.61 0.89 9.45
CA PHE A 38 -3.29 0.47 8.23
C PHE A 38 -2.76 -0.89 7.78
N ALA A 39 -3.53 -1.62 6.97
CA ALA A 39 -3.05 -2.84 6.34
C ALA A 39 -3.02 -2.72 4.81
N ALA A 40 -2.01 -3.33 4.18
CA ALA A 40 -1.95 -3.48 2.74
C ALA A 40 -2.33 -4.90 2.31
N LEU A 41 -3.16 -5.00 1.27
CA LEU A 41 -3.64 -6.27 0.70
C LEU A 41 -3.64 -6.20 -0.84
N GLY A 42 -2.68 -6.86 -1.48
CA GLY A 42 -2.58 -6.96 -2.94
C GLY A 42 -2.95 -8.34 -3.49
N ASN A 43 -3.27 -8.41 -4.78
CA ASN A 43 -3.56 -9.65 -5.51
C ASN A 43 -4.61 -10.55 -4.82
N TYR A 44 -5.70 -9.97 -4.32
CA TYR A 44 -6.61 -10.68 -3.44
C TYR A 44 -7.77 -11.39 -4.17
N GLY A 45 -8.16 -10.96 -5.37
CA GLY A 45 -9.34 -11.52 -6.06
C GLY A 45 -9.14 -12.84 -6.81
N TYR A 46 -8.04 -13.57 -6.64
CA TYR A 46 -7.65 -14.65 -7.56
C TYR A 46 -7.99 -16.09 -7.11
N ASP A 47 -8.01 -16.37 -5.81
CA ASP A 47 -8.32 -17.71 -5.27
C ASP A 47 -9.27 -17.58 -4.10
N THR A 48 -10.53 -17.94 -4.28
CA THR A 48 -11.59 -17.73 -3.29
C THR A 48 -11.29 -18.42 -1.95
N THR A 49 -10.62 -19.59 -1.96
CA THR A 49 -10.34 -20.31 -0.71
C THR A 49 -9.26 -19.60 0.11
N GLY A 50 -8.10 -19.34 -0.51
CA GLY A 50 -7.01 -18.62 0.15
C GLY A 50 -7.37 -17.18 0.48
N GLN A 51 -8.17 -16.52 -0.36
CA GLN A 51 -8.68 -15.18 -0.12
C GLN A 51 -9.53 -15.12 1.16
N LYS A 52 -10.49 -16.04 1.32
CA LYS A 52 -11.35 -16.10 2.52
C LYS A 52 -10.53 -16.36 3.78
N GLU A 53 -9.54 -17.25 3.72
CA GLU A 53 -8.62 -17.51 4.82
C GLU A 53 -7.88 -16.23 5.25
N VAL A 54 -7.27 -15.53 4.30
CA VAL A 54 -6.58 -14.24 4.55
C VAL A 54 -7.56 -13.19 5.09
N ALA A 55 -8.77 -13.11 4.53
CA ALA A 55 -9.78 -12.14 4.93
C ALA A 55 -10.24 -12.34 6.38
N GLU A 56 -10.44 -13.58 6.84
CA GLU A 56 -10.81 -13.88 8.22
C GLU A 56 -9.71 -13.47 9.21
N THR A 57 -8.45 -13.70 8.84
CA THR A 57 -7.32 -13.23 9.65
C THR A 57 -7.21 -11.71 9.65
N LEU A 58 -7.44 -11.05 8.51
CA LEU A 58 -7.45 -9.60 8.40
C LEU A 58 -8.56 -8.96 9.26
N LYS A 59 -9.77 -9.53 9.27
CA LYS A 59 -10.88 -9.07 10.12
C LYS A 59 -10.52 -9.10 11.61
N LYS A 60 -9.93 -10.21 12.07
CA LYS A 60 -9.45 -10.33 13.46
C LYS A 60 -8.36 -9.31 13.77
N ALA A 61 -7.36 -9.22 12.89
CA ALA A 61 -6.27 -8.28 13.05
C ALA A 61 -6.75 -6.82 13.04
N ALA A 62 -7.78 -6.48 12.26
CA ALA A 62 -8.36 -5.15 12.23
C ALA A 62 -8.95 -4.74 13.58
N THR A 63 -9.70 -5.64 14.21
CA THR A 63 -10.29 -5.41 15.54
C THR A 63 -9.23 -5.38 16.64
N GLU A 64 -8.32 -6.36 16.65
CA GLU A 64 -7.28 -6.48 17.69
C GLU A 64 -6.25 -5.36 17.63
N ASN A 65 -5.84 -4.97 16.42
CA ASN A 65 -4.83 -3.94 16.20
C ASN A 65 -5.43 -2.56 15.96
N ARG A 66 -6.76 -2.40 15.90
CA ARG A 66 -7.44 -1.12 15.61
C ARG A 66 -6.95 -0.49 14.30
N ILE A 67 -6.93 -1.31 13.24
CA ILE A 67 -6.61 -0.85 11.89
C ILE A 67 -7.64 0.20 11.47
N SER A 68 -7.18 1.32 10.91
CA SER A 68 -8.01 2.50 10.62
C SER A 68 -8.45 2.59 9.16
N PHE A 69 -7.68 2.01 8.24
CA PHE A 69 -8.01 1.90 6.82
C PHE A 69 -7.21 0.77 6.17
N LEU A 70 -7.63 0.38 4.98
CA LEU A 70 -6.97 -0.59 4.12
C LEU A 70 -6.40 0.09 2.89
N VAL A 71 -5.29 -0.45 2.42
CA VAL A 71 -4.58 -0.04 1.22
C VAL A 71 -4.49 -1.26 0.29
N SER A 72 -4.72 -1.07 -1.00
CA SER A 72 -4.44 -2.10 -1.98
C SER A 72 -3.49 -1.59 -3.05
N PRO A 73 -2.34 -2.25 -3.27
CA PRO A 73 -1.49 -1.98 -4.42
C PRO A 73 -2.11 -2.48 -5.74
N GLY A 74 -3.34 -2.99 -5.73
CA GLY A 74 -4.10 -3.34 -6.92
C GLY A 74 -3.99 -4.80 -7.33
N SER A 75 -4.27 -5.05 -8.62
CA SER A 75 -4.59 -6.38 -9.15
C SER A 75 -5.77 -6.96 -8.36
N ASN A 76 -6.87 -6.21 -8.41
CA ASN A 76 -8.04 -6.38 -7.55
C ASN A 76 -8.89 -7.56 -8.03
N PHE A 77 -9.18 -7.61 -9.33
CA PHE A 77 -10.03 -8.63 -9.94
C PHE A 77 -9.34 -9.33 -11.12
N PRO A 78 -9.41 -10.66 -11.21
CA PRO A 78 -8.83 -11.40 -12.34
C PRO A 78 -9.55 -11.02 -13.64
N ASN A 79 -8.80 -10.47 -14.60
CA ASN A 79 -9.31 -9.89 -15.85
C ASN A 79 -10.29 -8.71 -15.65
N GLY A 80 -10.19 -8.00 -14.52
CA GLY A 80 -11.03 -6.87 -14.18
C GLY A 80 -12.52 -7.21 -14.04
N VAL A 81 -13.35 -6.18 -14.00
CA VAL A 81 -14.82 -6.30 -13.98
C VAL A 81 -15.40 -5.94 -15.34
N SER A 82 -16.59 -6.42 -15.67
CA SER A 82 -17.32 -6.05 -16.88
C SER A 82 -18.12 -4.74 -16.72
N GLY A 83 -18.43 -4.36 -15.48
CA GLY A 83 -19.20 -3.16 -15.14
C GLY A 83 -19.34 -2.95 -13.63
N ALA A 84 -20.02 -1.88 -13.24
CA ALA A 84 -20.19 -1.50 -11.83
C ALA A 84 -21.12 -2.46 -11.05
N SER A 85 -21.90 -3.27 -11.78
CA SER A 85 -22.81 -4.31 -11.25
C SER A 85 -22.33 -5.73 -11.58
N ASP A 86 -21.05 -5.91 -11.93
CA ASP A 86 -20.47 -7.25 -12.14
C ASP A 86 -20.56 -8.09 -10.84
N SER A 87 -20.91 -9.37 -10.95
CA SER A 87 -21.03 -10.26 -9.79
C SER A 87 -19.72 -10.44 -9.02
N LYS A 88 -18.56 -10.15 -9.65
CA LYS A 88 -17.25 -10.14 -8.97
C LYS A 88 -17.19 -9.18 -7.79
N TRP A 89 -17.92 -8.05 -7.82
CA TRP A 89 -17.99 -7.14 -6.67
C TRP A 89 -18.55 -7.84 -5.44
N GLU A 90 -19.65 -8.57 -5.64
CA GLU A 90 -20.29 -9.33 -4.57
C GLU A 90 -19.43 -10.55 -4.17
N GLU A 91 -19.03 -11.36 -5.14
CA GLU A 91 -18.38 -12.66 -4.93
C GLU A 91 -16.95 -12.57 -4.38
N LEU A 92 -16.18 -11.57 -4.81
CA LEU A 92 -14.75 -11.46 -4.54
C LEU A 92 -14.38 -10.24 -3.69
N PHE A 93 -15.33 -9.37 -3.33
CA PHE A 93 -15.06 -8.22 -2.47
C PHE A 93 -16.06 -8.14 -1.31
N GLU A 94 -17.33 -7.88 -1.57
CA GLU A 94 -18.33 -7.63 -0.52
C GLU A 94 -18.53 -8.83 0.40
N ASN A 95 -18.85 -10.01 -0.13
CA ASN A 95 -19.11 -11.20 0.68
C ASN A 95 -17.84 -11.77 1.33
N VAL A 96 -16.66 -11.35 0.86
CA VAL A 96 -15.38 -11.79 1.42
C VAL A 96 -14.97 -10.91 2.60
N TYR A 97 -15.08 -9.59 2.46
CA TYR A 97 -14.53 -8.63 3.41
C TYR A 97 -15.57 -7.99 4.34
N SER A 98 -16.85 -8.31 4.19
CA SER A 98 -17.87 -7.95 5.17
C SER A 98 -17.98 -8.95 6.32
N ASP A 99 -18.48 -8.48 7.45
CA ASP A 99 -18.88 -9.27 8.61
C ASP A 99 -19.94 -8.51 9.43
N GLU A 100 -20.67 -9.21 10.30
CA GLU A 100 -21.76 -8.60 11.08
C GLU A 100 -21.29 -7.44 11.97
N SER A 101 -20.06 -7.51 12.49
CA SER A 101 -19.51 -6.47 13.36
C SER A 101 -18.91 -5.29 12.59
N GLY A 102 -18.82 -5.39 11.25
CA GLY A 102 -18.21 -4.38 10.40
C GLY A 102 -16.72 -4.18 10.72
N SER A 103 -15.99 -5.28 10.99
CA SER A 103 -14.57 -5.26 11.35
C SER A 103 -13.72 -4.53 10.30
N LEU A 104 -14.12 -4.62 9.04
CA LEU A 104 -13.47 -3.93 7.92
C LEU A 104 -14.30 -2.79 7.32
N LYS A 105 -15.28 -2.25 8.06
CA LYS A 105 -16.07 -1.07 7.65
C LYS A 105 -15.22 0.20 7.77
N MET A 106 -14.27 0.36 6.86
CA MET A 106 -13.28 1.44 6.83
C MET A 106 -12.91 1.76 5.38
N PRO A 107 -12.19 2.87 5.11
CA PRO A 107 -11.71 3.18 3.76
C PRO A 107 -10.84 2.04 3.19
N PHE A 108 -11.08 1.70 1.93
CA PHE A 108 -10.27 0.78 1.13
C PHE A 108 -9.66 1.56 -0.05
N LEU A 109 -8.46 2.10 0.17
CA LEU A 109 -7.74 2.95 -0.78
C LEU A 109 -6.98 2.06 -1.76
N THR A 110 -7.37 2.05 -3.03
CA THR A 110 -6.81 1.11 -4.03
C THR A 110 -6.23 1.83 -5.23
N VAL A 111 -5.44 1.10 -6.02
CA VAL A 111 -5.01 1.43 -7.39
C VAL A 111 -5.32 0.25 -8.31
N LEU A 112 -5.21 0.47 -9.62
CA LEU A 112 -5.38 -0.62 -10.58
C LEU A 112 -4.08 -1.37 -10.83
N GLY A 113 -4.21 -2.68 -11.00
CA GLY A 113 -3.18 -3.55 -11.54
C GLY A 113 -3.39 -3.87 -13.02
N ALA A 114 -2.42 -4.55 -13.63
CA ALA A 114 -2.45 -4.87 -15.06
C ALA A 114 -3.69 -5.72 -15.45
N ASP A 115 -4.12 -6.63 -14.57
CA ASP A 115 -5.31 -7.46 -14.82
C ASP A 115 -6.62 -6.67 -14.69
N ASP A 116 -6.65 -5.61 -13.88
CA ASP A 116 -7.82 -4.74 -13.74
C ASP A 116 -8.07 -3.96 -15.04
N TRP A 117 -6.99 -3.47 -15.65
CA TRP A 117 -6.98 -2.79 -16.94
C TRP A 117 -7.43 -3.67 -18.12
N ALA A 118 -7.46 -5.00 -17.97
CA ALA A 118 -7.98 -5.90 -18.99
C ALA A 118 -9.52 -5.92 -19.05
N GLY A 119 -10.19 -5.44 -18.00
CA GLY A 119 -11.65 -5.30 -17.94
C GLY A 119 -12.13 -3.88 -18.22
N ASN A 120 -13.34 -3.58 -17.75
CA ASN A 120 -13.91 -2.24 -17.70
C ASN A 120 -13.33 -1.49 -16.49
N TYR A 121 -12.19 -0.85 -16.68
CA TYR A 121 -11.51 -0.07 -15.65
C TYR A 121 -12.31 1.17 -15.22
N THR A 122 -13.09 1.79 -16.11
CA THR A 122 -14.00 2.91 -15.77
C THR A 122 -15.01 2.49 -14.72
N ALA A 123 -15.56 1.28 -14.82
CA ALA A 123 -16.47 0.77 -13.81
C ALA A 123 -15.85 0.61 -12.40
N MET A 124 -14.52 0.46 -12.30
CA MET A 124 -13.84 0.44 -11.00
C MET A 124 -13.75 1.83 -10.38
N HIS A 125 -13.59 2.87 -11.19
CA HIS A 125 -13.70 4.24 -10.72
C HIS A 125 -15.15 4.57 -10.33
N ASP A 126 -16.12 4.27 -11.20
CA ASP A 126 -17.55 4.53 -10.97
C ASP A 126 -18.08 3.87 -9.69
N ARG A 127 -17.46 2.76 -9.25
CA ARG A 127 -17.79 2.11 -7.98
C ARG A 127 -17.57 3.02 -6.77
N THR A 128 -16.59 3.92 -6.82
CA THR A 128 -16.39 4.92 -5.76
C THR A 128 -17.57 5.88 -5.67
N ASP A 129 -18.10 6.33 -6.79
CA ASP A 129 -19.30 7.19 -6.79
C ASP A 129 -20.52 6.47 -6.22
N LEU A 130 -20.65 5.16 -6.43
CA LEU A 130 -21.72 4.36 -5.82
C LEU A 130 -21.56 4.22 -4.30
N VAL A 131 -20.31 4.11 -3.80
CA VAL A 131 -20.01 3.99 -2.36
C VAL A 131 -20.26 5.29 -1.60
N TYR A 132 -19.97 6.43 -2.21
CA TYR A 132 -20.03 7.74 -1.57
C TYR A 132 -21.22 8.62 -2.02
N GLY A 133 -21.95 8.20 -3.06
CA GLY A 133 -23.12 8.88 -3.57
C GLY A 133 -24.40 8.62 -2.77
N ASP A 134 -25.42 9.44 -3.01
CA ASP A 134 -26.69 9.48 -2.25
C ASP A 134 -27.69 8.38 -2.69
N SER A 135 -27.20 7.22 -3.16
CA SER A 135 -28.02 6.17 -3.79
C SER A 135 -28.48 5.11 -2.78
N SER A 136 -29.65 4.51 -3.02
CA SER A 136 -30.24 3.44 -2.19
C SER A 136 -29.41 2.15 -2.14
N GLU A 137 -28.43 1.97 -3.04
CA GLU A 137 -27.47 0.86 -2.99
C GLU A 137 -26.44 1.01 -1.86
N ALA A 138 -26.28 2.21 -1.29
CA ALA A 138 -25.43 2.46 -0.14
C ALA A 138 -25.86 1.67 1.12
N GLU A 139 -27.14 1.26 1.23
CA GLU A 139 -27.60 0.40 2.32
C GLU A 139 -27.09 -1.05 2.21
N VAL A 140 -26.87 -1.57 0.99
CA VAL A 140 -26.35 -2.94 0.76
C VAL A 140 -24.88 -3.03 1.18
N LEU A 141 -24.14 -1.93 1.10
CA LEU A 141 -22.70 -1.83 1.42
C LEU A 141 -22.39 -1.64 2.92
N SER A 142 -23.40 -1.72 3.80
CA SER A 142 -23.30 -1.12 5.14
C SER A 142 -22.17 -1.66 6.03
N ASN A 143 -21.64 -2.87 5.77
CA ASN A 143 -20.55 -3.50 6.55
C ASN A 143 -19.34 -3.93 5.70
N THR A 144 -19.22 -3.47 4.45
CA THR A 144 -18.09 -3.77 3.56
C THR A 144 -17.02 -2.66 3.65
N PRO A 145 -15.73 -2.94 3.38
CA PRO A 145 -14.75 -1.89 3.12
C PRO A 145 -15.22 -0.89 2.05
N LYS A 146 -14.97 0.39 2.28
CA LYS A 146 -15.41 1.47 1.39
C LYS A 146 -14.43 1.62 0.23
N TRP A 147 -14.77 1.04 -0.91
CA TRP A 147 -13.97 1.11 -2.13
C TRP A 147 -13.70 2.57 -2.56
N THR A 148 -12.42 2.94 -2.63
CA THR A 148 -11.96 4.31 -2.90
C THR A 148 -10.91 4.32 -4.01
N LEU A 149 -11.32 4.78 -5.20
CA LEU A 149 -10.51 4.98 -6.40
C LEU A 149 -11.01 6.25 -7.12
N PRO A 150 -10.74 7.45 -6.57
CA PRO A 150 -11.26 8.72 -7.12
C PRO A 150 -10.62 9.10 -8.46
N ASN A 151 -9.42 8.60 -8.74
CA ASN A 151 -8.73 8.69 -10.02
C ASN A 151 -7.70 7.55 -10.12
N TRP A 152 -7.11 7.31 -11.29
CA TRP A 152 -6.10 6.26 -11.49
C TRP A 152 -4.83 6.50 -10.66
N TRP A 153 -4.45 7.77 -10.50
CA TRP A 153 -3.43 8.24 -9.56
C TRP A 153 -4.03 9.34 -8.69
N TYR A 154 -3.69 9.35 -7.40
CA TYR A 154 -4.21 10.33 -6.45
C TYR A 154 -3.31 10.40 -5.21
N HIS A 155 -3.63 11.27 -4.28
CA HIS A 155 -2.99 11.32 -2.97
C HIS A 155 -4.05 11.42 -1.87
N TYR A 156 -3.67 11.00 -0.67
CA TYR A 156 -4.52 11.00 0.51
C TYR A 156 -3.70 11.41 1.73
N ALA A 157 -4.21 12.36 2.49
CA ALA A 157 -3.55 12.90 3.68
C ALA A 157 -4.26 12.43 4.95
N VAL A 158 -3.50 11.90 5.90
CA VAL A 158 -4.00 11.49 7.22
C VAL A 158 -3.19 12.15 8.31
N HIS A 159 -3.86 12.56 9.38
CA HIS A 159 -3.23 13.07 10.58
C HIS A 159 -3.58 12.18 11.78
N PHE A 160 -2.66 12.06 12.72
CA PHE A 160 -2.89 11.33 13.96
C PHE A 160 -2.12 11.95 15.12
N ALA A 161 -2.73 11.96 16.29
CA ALA A 161 -2.04 12.34 17.51
C ALA A 161 -1.08 11.23 17.94
N ALA A 162 0.19 11.57 18.12
CA ALA A 162 1.22 10.69 18.65
C ALA A 162 1.69 11.16 20.03
N ASN A 163 2.03 10.21 20.90
CA ASN A 163 2.65 10.51 22.18
C ASN A 163 4.17 10.55 22.01
N THR A 164 4.80 11.63 22.44
CA THR A 164 6.26 11.68 22.62
C THR A 164 6.56 11.31 24.07
N GLY A 165 7.28 10.22 24.32
CA GLY A 165 7.49 9.66 25.67
C GLY A 165 7.96 10.66 26.74
N SER A 166 7.38 10.49 27.94
CA SER A 166 7.88 10.84 29.29
C SER A 166 8.60 12.18 29.54
N THR A 167 7.87 13.29 29.48
CA THR A 167 8.10 14.39 30.44
C THR A 167 6.80 14.78 31.14
N PHE A 168 6.77 14.60 32.46
CA PHE A 168 5.63 14.83 33.36
C PHE A 168 5.11 16.28 33.39
N ILE A 169 5.64 17.19 32.55
CA ILE A 169 5.36 18.63 32.58
C ILE A 169 4.86 19.16 31.21
N SER A 170 4.67 18.30 30.21
CA SER A 170 3.96 18.70 28.99
C SER A 170 3.10 17.55 28.53
N SER A 171 1.79 17.77 28.46
CA SER A 171 0.82 16.90 27.77
C SER A 171 1.06 16.97 26.25
N GLY A 172 2.30 16.66 25.83
CA GLY A 172 2.83 16.86 24.49
C GLY A 172 2.29 15.82 23.52
N HIS A 173 1.06 16.04 23.07
CA HIS A 173 0.57 15.40 21.87
C HIS A 173 1.24 16.08 20.66
N LYS A 174 1.96 15.29 19.86
CA LYS A 174 2.48 15.75 18.56
C LYS A 174 1.47 15.31 17.50
N ASP A 175 0.91 16.26 16.76
CA ASP A 175 0.13 15.92 15.57
C ASP A 175 1.09 15.50 14.46
N MET A 176 0.95 14.27 14.01
CA MET A 176 1.78 13.64 12.98
C MET A 176 0.97 13.55 11.69
N SER A 177 1.64 13.72 10.55
CA SER A 177 1.01 13.79 9.25
C SER A 177 1.59 12.75 8.29
N VAL A 178 0.72 12.10 7.51
CA VAL A 178 1.07 11.05 6.55
C VAL A 178 0.53 11.43 5.18
N GLY A 179 1.42 11.54 4.20
CA GLY A 179 1.08 11.71 2.79
C GLY A 179 1.15 10.37 2.08
N MET A 180 0.00 9.87 1.63
CA MET A 180 -0.08 8.68 0.80
C MET A 180 -0.21 9.09 -0.66
N VAL A 181 0.62 8.54 -1.54
CA VAL A 181 0.61 8.83 -2.98
C VAL A 181 0.35 7.53 -3.73
N PHE A 182 -0.77 7.46 -4.43
CA PHE A 182 -1.23 6.29 -5.16
C PHE A 182 -0.92 6.48 -6.65
N VAL A 183 -0.17 5.55 -7.23
CA VAL A 183 0.30 5.61 -8.62
C VAL A 183 -0.19 4.42 -9.43
N ASP A 184 -0.65 4.69 -10.64
CA ASP A 184 -0.93 3.63 -11.61
C ASP A 184 0.32 3.32 -12.44
N THR A 185 1.01 2.25 -12.07
CA THR A 185 2.25 1.83 -12.74
C THR A 185 2.07 1.42 -14.20
N TRP A 186 0.84 1.10 -14.65
CA TRP A 186 0.58 0.83 -16.07
C TRP A 186 0.42 2.15 -16.84
N VAL A 187 -0.29 3.15 -16.28
CA VAL A 187 -0.37 4.51 -16.85
C VAL A 187 1.00 5.17 -16.98
N LEU A 188 1.87 4.99 -15.97
CA LEU A 188 3.23 5.53 -15.98
C LEU A 188 4.16 4.81 -16.98
N SER A 189 3.75 3.66 -17.51
CA SER A 189 4.54 2.88 -18.46
C SER A 189 4.57 3.53 -19.84
N SER A 190 5.72 3.41 -20.52
CA SER A 190 5.86 3.78 -21.93
C SER A 190 4.98 2.94 -22.88
N ALA A 191 4.45 1.81 -22.41
CA ALA A 191 3.53 0.95 -23.15
C ALA A 191 2.07 1.43 -23.08
N PHE A 192 1.75 2.41 -22.23
CA PHE A 192 0.38 2.93 -22.13
C PHE A 192 -0.01 3.68 -23.42
N PRO A 193 -1.19 3.41 -24.00
CA PRO A 193 -1.52 3.88 -25.35
C PRO A 193 -1.84 5.38 -25.45
N PHE A 194 -2.15 6.05 -24.34
CA PHE A 194 -2.56 7.46 -24.34
C PHE A 194 -1.50 8.35 -23.67
N GLY A 195 -0.56 8.85 -24.48
CA GLY A 195 0.58 9.64 -23.98
C GLY A 195 0.20 10.89 -23.19
N ASN A 196 -0.94 11.53 -23.48
CA ASN A 196 -1.42 12.68 -22.72
C ASN A 196 -1.83 12.32 -21.27
N VAL A 197 -2.37 11.12 -21.06
CA VAL A 197 -2.71 10.60 -19.73
C VAL A 197 -1.41 10.32 -18.97
N THR A 198 -0.46 9.62 -19.61
CA THR A 198 0.86 9.32 -19.03
C THR A 198 1.62 10.60 -18.66
N GLU A 199 1.64 11.61 -19.53
CA GLU A 199 2.29 12.90 -19.28
C GLU A 199 1.66 13.63 -18.09
N LYS A 200 0.32 13.66 -18.00
CA LYS A 200 -0.36 14.25 -16.84
C LYS A 200 -0.06 13.49 -15.55
N ALA A 201 -0.10 12.16 -15.58
CA ALA A 201 0.19 11.32 -14.41
C ALA A 201 1.61 11.56 -13.88
N TRP A 202 2.62 11.61 -14.75
CA TRP A 202 4.00 11.95 -14.37
C TRP A 202 4.10 13.36 -13.80
N LYS A 203 3.47 14.35 -14.44
CA LYS A 203 3.50 15.75 -13.98
C LYS A 203 2.86 15.91 -12.59
N ASP A 204 1.71 15.29 -12.37
CA ASP A 204 1.03 15.35 -11.07
C ASP A 204 1.84 14.61 -9.99
N LEU A 205 2.45 13.46 -10.33
CA LEU A 205 3.32 12.71 -9.42
C LEU A 205 4.56 13.50 -9.02
N GLU A 206 5.27 14.07 -10.00
CA GLU A 206 6.44 14.92 -9.76
C GLU A 206 6.10 16.09 -8.83
N ARG A 207 4.97 16.77 -9.10
CA ARG A 207 4.53 17.89 -8.28
C ARG A 207 4.14 17.46 -6.86
N THR A 208 3.43 16.34 -6.74
CA THR A 208 3.04 15.78 -5.43
C THR A 208 4.27 15.44 -4.60
N LEU A 209 5.26 14.76 -5.19
CA LEU A 209 6.51 14.38 -4.51
C LEU A 209 7.44 15.57 -4.22
N GLU A 210 7.35 16.66 -5.00
CA GLU A 210 8.05 17.91 -4.69
C GLU A 210 7.48 18.62 -3.45
N ILE A 211 6.16 18.51 -3.22
CA ILE A 211 5.46 19.16 -2.11
C ILE A 211 5.47 18.30 -0.85
N ALA A 212 5.30 16.99 -0.98
CA ALA A 212 5.16 16.05 0.13
C ALA A 212 6.18 16.23 1.27
N PRO A 213 7.50 16.35 1.04
CA PRO A 213 8.48 16.51 2.12
C PRO A 213 8.38 17.85 2.87
N LYS A 214 7.69 18.85 2.29
CA LYS A 214 7.43 20.16 2.92
C LYS A 214 6.23 20.13 3.85
N VAL A 215 5.40 19.09 3.76
CA VAL A 215 4.09 18.99 4.44
C VAL A 215 4.06 17.84 5.43
N PHE A 216 4.45 16.64 5.01
CA PHE A 216 4.18 15.40 5.75
C PHE A 216 5.36 14.91 6.58
N ASP A 217 5.09 14.27 7.72
CA ASP A 217 6.11 13.58 8.51
C ASP A 217 6.48 12.23 7.84
N TYR A 218 5.47 11.47 7.39
CA TYR A 218 5.64 10.24 6.63
C TYR A 218 5.16 10.39 5.18
N ILE A 219 5.88 9.80 4.23
CA ILE A 219 5.49 9.73 2.83
C ILE A 219 5.49 8.28 2.37
N ILE A 220 4.32 7.78 1.99
CA ILE A 220 4.13 6.40 1.52
C ILE A 220 3.64 6.44 0.08
N VAL A 221 4.31 5.73 -0.82
CA VAL A 221 3.87 5.59 -2.21
C VAL A 221 3.33 4.19 -2.43
N VAL A 222 2.20 4.07 -3.12
CA VAL A 222 1.51 2.79 -3.36
C VAL A 222 1.30 2.64 -4.87
N GLY A 223 1.72 1.52 -5.44
CA GLY A 223 1.52 1.20 -6.85
C GLY A 223 1.50 -0.30 -7.09
N ASN A 224 1.11 -0.77 -8.27
CA ASN A 224 1.03 -2.22 -8.49
C ASN A 224 2.40 -2.88 -8.69
N ARG A 225 3.17 -2.45 -9.70
CA ARG A 225 4.46 -3.07 -10.04
C ARG A 225 5.57 -2.72 -9.02
N PRO A 226 6.36 -3.69 -8.55
CA PRO A 226 7.53 -3.41 -7.72
C PRO A 226 8.64 -2.69 -8.51
N ILE A 227 9.32 -1.74 -7.88
CA ILE A 227 10.60 -1.19 -8.39
C ILE A 227 11.67 -2.27 -8.26
N TYR A 228 11.77 -2.88 -7.08
CA TYR A 228 12.66 -3.98 -6.77
C TYR A 228 11.86 -5.18 -6.28
N SER A 229 12.25 -6.38 -6.73
CA SER A 229 11.63 -7.62 -6.29
C SER A 229 12.55 -8.81 -6.53
N SER A 230 12.58 -9.73 -5.57
CA SER A 230 13.16 -11.07 -5.69
C SER A 230 12.17 -12.08 -6.28
N GLY A 231 10.90 -11.69 -6.42
CA GLY A 231 9.80 -12.46 -6.97
C GLY A 231 9.90 -12.74 -8.46
N SER A 232 8.75 -12.95 -9.09
CA SER A 232 8.65 -13.39 -10.49
C SER A 232 9.00 -12.29 -11.51
N SER A 233 8.68 -11.02 -11.19
CA SER A 233 8.93 -9.87 -12.05
C SER A 233 10.40 -9.48 -12.13
N LYS A 234 11.16 -9.76 -11.07
CA LYS A 234 12.53 -9.24 -10.84
C LYS A 234 12.63 -7.72 -10.76
N GLY A 235 11.52 -7.06 -10.42
CA GLY A 235 11.39 -5.61 -10.39
C GLY A 235 11.10 -5.03 -11.78
N ASP A 236 11.10 -3.71 -11.86
CA ASP A 236 10.83 -2.98 -13.11
C ASP A 236 11.93 -1.94 -13.35
N SER A 237 12.75 -2.18 -14.38
CA SER A 237 13.88 -1.30 -14.71
C SER A 237 13.43 0.09 -15.18
N THR A 238 12.23 0.22 -15.73
CA THR A 238 11.67 1.53 -16.12
C THR A 238 11.33 2.32 -14.86
N LEU A 239 10.70 1.68 -13.87
CA LEU A 239 10.42 2.34 -12.60
C LEU A 239 11.70 2.64 -11.80
N GLN A 240 12.72 1.77 -11.85
CA GLN A 240 14.04 2.07 -11.28
C GLN A 240 14.67 3.31 -11.93
N TYR A 241 14.56 3.46 -13.25
CA TYR A 241 15.17 4.59 -13.95
C TYR A 241 14.40 5.91 -13.77
N TYR A 242 13.06 5.88 -13.77
CA TYR A 242 12.24 7.10 -13.78
C TYR A 242 11.58 7.41 -12.43
N LEU A 243 11.03 6.41 -11.73
CA LEU A 243 10.28 6.62 -10.49
C LEU A 243 11.22 6.69 -9.28
N GLN A 244 12.17 5.75 -9.17
CA GLN A 244 13.07 5.69 -8.01
C GLN A 244 13.80 7.01 -7.72
N PRO A 245 14.33 7.75 -8.72
CA PRO A 245 14.98 9.04 -8.43
C PRO A 245 14.04 10.06 -7.81
N LEU A 246 12.75 10.06 -8.16
CA LEU A 246 11.75 10.93 -7.55
C LEU A 246 11.48 10.54 -6.10
N LEU A 247 11.36 9.24 -5.83
CA LEU A 247 11.17 8.72 -4.47
C LEU A 247 12.35 9.08 -3.56
N LYS A 248 13.58 8.92 -4.06
CA LYS A 248 14.81 9.31 -3.35
C LYS A 248 14.86 10.81 -3.09
N LYS A 249 14.53 11.63 -4.09
CA LYS A 249 14.53 13.09 -3.96
C LYS A 249 13.50 13.58 -2.94
N ALA A 250 12.33 12.96 -2.89
CA ALA A 250 11.29 13.27 -1.91
C ALA A 250 11.51 12.60 -0.53
N ASP A 251 12.60 11.84 -0.38
CA ASP A 251 12.94 11.08 0.82
C ASP A 251 11.76 10.22 1.31
N VAL A 252 11.14 9.47 0.39
CA VAL A 252 9.97 8.61 0.67
C VAL A 252 10.29 7.57 1.74
N ASP A 253 9.34 7.29 2.62
CA ASP A 253 9.54 6.29 3.68
C ASP A 253 9.39 4.87 3.14
N ALA A 254 8.31 4.59 2.40
CA ALA A 254 8.07 3.29 1.82
C ALA A 254 7.38 3.36 0.45
N TYR A 255 7.73 2.41 -0.41
CA TYR A 255 7.03 2.11 -1.65
C TYR A 255 6.35 0.74 -1.52
N ILE A 256 5.02 0.71 -1.50
CA ILE A 256 4.21 -0.50 -1.35
C ILE A 256 3.75 -0.98 -2.72
N SER A 257 4.10 -2.22 -3.06
CA SER A 257 3.71 -2.90 -4.28
C SER A 257 2.93 -4.20 -4.04
N GLY A 258 2.36 -4.74 -5.12
CA GLY A 258 1.56 -5.96 -5.11
C GLY A 258 2.09 -6.95 -6.12
N TYR A 259 1.63 -6.85 -7.38
CA TYR A 259 2.04 -7.59 -8.58
C TYR A 259 2.65 -8.99 -8.40
N ASP A 260 3.86 -9.11 -7.85
CA ASP A 260 4.45 -10.40 -7.51
C ASP A 260 3.71 -11.08 -6.35
N ARG A 261 3.49 -12.38 -6.47
CA ARG A 261 2.72 -13.16 -5.49
C ARG A 261 3.57 -13.54 -4.28
N ASP A 262 4.23 -12.58 -3.66
CA ASP A 262 5.03 -12.76 -2.45
C ASP A 262 4.89 -11.58 -1.49
N MET A 263 5.41 -11.76 -0.28
CA MET A 263 5.64 -10.72 0.70
C MET A 263 7.14 -10.51 0.82
N GLU A 264 7.61 -9.28 0.59
CA GLU A 264 9.02 -8.96 0.65
C GLU A 264 9.24 -7.54 1.17
N VAL A 265 10.35 -7.33 1.88
CA VAL A 265 10.92 -5.99 2.07
C VAL A 265 12.36 -5.96 1.59
N ILE A 266 12.62 -5.00 0.70
CA ILE A 266 13.95 -4.62 0.25
C ILE A 266 14.22 -3.22 0.79
N GLU A 267 15.37 -3.02 1.43
CA GLU A 267 15.79 -1.71 1.92
C GLU A 267 16.94 -1.20 1.06
N GLU A 268 16.75 -0.02 0.48
CA GLU A 268 17.76 0.65 -0.34
C GLU A 268 17.60 2.17 -0.22
N ASP A 269 18.72 2.88 0.01
CA ASP A 269 18.74 4.34 0.19
C ASP A 269 17.76 4.87 1.27
N ASP A 270 17.66 4.17 2.40
CA ASP A 270 16.71 4.48 3.48
C ASP A 270 15.22 4.46 3.04
N ILE A 271 14.89 3.80 1.94
CA ILE A 271 13.52 3.55 1.47
C ILE A 271 13.18 2.07 1.66
N SER A 272 12.03 1.80 2.25
CA SER A 272 11.48 0.45 2.34
C SER A 272 10.63 0.12 1.11
N TYR A 273 11.14 -0.73 0.22
CA TYR A 273 10.39 -1.28 -0.91
C TYR A 273 9.68 -2.56 -0.46
N ILE A 274 8.36 -2.48 -0.30
CA ILE A 274 7.55 -3.52 0.32
C ILE A 274 6.65 -4.14 -0.73
N ASN A 275 6.85 -5.40 -1.05
CA ASN A 275 5.90 -6.17 -1.86
C ASN A 275 4.91 -6.88 -0.95
N CYS A 276 3.61 -6.73 -1.21
CA CYS A 276 2.51 -7.29 -0.42
C CYS A 276 1.44 -7.91 -1.34
N GLY A 277 1.81 -8.93 -2.10
CA GLY A 277 1.00 -9.50 -3.18
C GLY A 277 0.45 -10.90 -2.93
N THR A 278 0.32 -11.36 -1.68
CA THR A 278 -0.17 -12.72 -1.34
C THR A 278 -1.57 -12.75 -0.70
N GLY A 279 -2.43 -11.80 -1.09
CA GLY A 279 -3.78 -11.67 -0.53
C GLY A 279 -4.73 -12.85 -0.79
N SER A 280 -4.41 -13.73 -1.75
CA SER A 280 -5.19 -14.96 -1.98
C SER A 280 -4.37 -16.17 -2.41
N LEU A 281 -3.31 -15.96 -3.19
CA LEU A 281 -2.47 -17.03 -3.71
C LEU A 281 -1.13 -17.05 -2.98
N SER A 282 -0.65 -18.26 -2.68
CA SER A 282 0.74 -18.44 -2.25
C SER A 282 1.68 -18.31 -3.44
N GLY A 283 2.83 -17.69 -3.21
CA GLY A 283 3.96 -17.61 -4.13
C GLY A 283 4.93 -18.78 -4.03
N SER A 284 5.91 -18.74 -4.91
CA SER A 284 7.10 -19.57 -4.84
C SER A 284 8.16 -18.96 -3.91
N SER A 285 9.08 -19.77 -3.41
CA SER A 285 10.31 -19.27 -2.79
C SER A 285 11.21 -18.55 -3.80
N ALA A 286 11.92 -17.51 -3.37
CA ALA A 286 12.94 -16.86 -4.19
C ALA A 286 14.17 -17.78 -4.34
N LEU A 287 14.56 -18.09 -5.58
CA LEU A 287 15.79 -18.83 -5.87
C LEU A 287 17.06 -17.98 -5.63
N VAL A 288 16.95 -16.68 -5.90
CA VAL A 288 17.99 -15.67 -5.67
C VAL A 288 17.27 -14.41 -5.23
N THR A 289 17.67 -13.89 -4.08
CA THR A 289 17.13 -12.64 -3.53
C THR A 289 17.94 -11.44 -4.01
N SER A 290 17.28 -10.29 -4.14
CA SER A 290 17.95 -9.01 -4.37
C SER A 290 18.87 -8.68 -3.21
N SER A 291 19.96 -7.94 -3.45
CA SER A 291 20.98 -7.64 -2.44
C SER A 291 20.46 -6.85 -1.23
N GLY A 292 19.41 -6.05 -1.41
CA GLY A 292 18.77 -5.28 -0.35
C GLY A 292 17.64 -6.04 0.38
N SER A 293 17.30 -7.26 -0.04
CA SER A 293 16.20 -8.04 0.53
C SER A 293 16.49 -8.40 1.99
N LYS A 294 15.60 -8.00 2.90
CA LYS A 294 15.67 -8.30 4.34
C LYS A 294 14.75 -9.46 4.72
N PHE A 295 13.66 -9.63 3.99
CA PHE A 295 12.67 -10.69 4.20
C PHE A 295 11.98 -11.02 2.89
N PHE A 296 11.68 -12.31 2.69
CA PHE A 296 10.89 -12.81 1.57
C PHE A 296 10.04 -14.00 2.02
N SER A 297 8.78 -14.04 1.63
CA SER A 297 7.88 -15.16 1.88
C SER A 297 6.84 -15.33 0.77
N GLY A 298 6.68 -16.55 0.29
CA GLY A 298 5.57 -16.92 -0.61
C GLY A 298 4.27 -17.27 0.14
N ASN A 299 4.22 -17.15 1.47
CA ASN A 299 3.02 -17.49 2.21
C ASN A 299 1.89 -16.48 1.93
N ARG A 300 0.65 -16.98 1.93
CA ARG A 300 -0.55 -16.13 1.96
C ARG A 300 -0.53 -15.21 3.16
N GLY A 301 -0.96 -13.97 2.97
CA GLY A 301 -0.87 -12.97 4.02
C GLY A 301 -1.19 -11.56 3.56
N PHE A 302 -0.89 -10.64 4.47
CA PHE A 302 -1.02 -9.20 4.27
C PHE A 302 0.01 -8.48 5.14
N CYS A 303 0.16 -7.18 4.94
CA CYS A 303 1.15 -6.37 5.64
C CYS A 303 0.44 -5.37 6.56
N LEU A 304 0.83 -5.31 7.82
CA LEU A 304 0.33 -4.36 8.82
C LEU A 304 1.38 -3.27 9.05
N PHE A 305 0.96 -2.02 8.97
CA PHE A 305 1.81 -0.84 9.16
C PHE A 305 1.40 -0.11 10.42
N GLU A 306 2.38 0.22 11.26
CA GLU A 306 2.18 0.96 12.51
C GLU A 306 3.10 2.17 12.52
N MET A 307 2.52 3.38 12.54
CA MET A 307 3.27 4.63 12.55
C MET A 307 3.12 5.32 13.90
N THR A 308 4.25 5.75 14.45
CA THR A 308 4.33 6.46 15.74
C THR A 308 5.14 7.75 15.61
N ALA A 309 5.43 8.44 16.72
CA ALA A 309 6.39 9.55 16.71
C ALA A 309 7.85 9.07 16.55
N GLU A 310 8.12 7.77 16.66
CA GLU A 310 9.46 7.18 16.63
C GLU A 310 9.82 6.60 15.26
N GLY A 311 8.83 6.12 14.51
CA GLY A 311 9.05 5.54 13.19
C GLY A 311 7.88 4.74 12.66
N LEU A 312 8.17 4.07 11.55
CA LEU A 312 7.29 3.14 10.84
C LEU A 312 7.71 1.71 11.16
N VAL A 313 6.76 0.89 11.62
CA VAL A 313 6.90 -0.56 11.77
C VAL A 313 6.04 -1.24 10.72
N THR A 314 6.63 -2.13 9.93
CA THR A 314 5.92 -2.99 8.98
C THR A 314 5.99 -4.44 9.46
N LYS A 315 4.83 -5.07 9.66
CA LYS A 315 4.69 -6.47 10.04
C LYS A 315 4.11 -7.27 8.89
N PHE A 316 4.76 -8.38 8.55
CA PHE A 316 4.28 -9.31 7.53
C PHE A 316 3.48 -10.42 8.22
N ILE A 317 2.18 -10.48 7.97
CA ILE A 317 1.25 -11.35 8.70
C ILE A 317 0.90 -12.56 7.85
N ASN A 318 1.01 -13.75 8.42
CA ASN A 318 0.58 -14.99 7.82
C ASN A 318 -0.96 -15.07 7.83
N GLY A 319 -1.55 -15.25 6.65
CA GLY A 319 -3.00 -15.28 6.46
C GLY A 319 -3.70 -16.49 7.06
N ALA A 320 -3.00 -17.60 7.30
CA ALA A 320 -3.61 -18.82 7.83
C ALA A 320 -3.75 -18.82 9.36
N ASN A 321 -2.80 -18.23 10.07
CA ASN A 321 -2.73 -18.30 11.54
C ASN A 321 -2.59 -16.93 12.24
N GLY A 322 -2.42 -15.83 11.51
CA GLY A 322 -2.22 -14.49 12.07
C GLY A 322 -0.83 -14.23 12.65
N GLU A 323 0.12 -15.15 12.46
CA GLU A 323 1.49 -15.01 12.95
C GLU A 323 2.24 -13.89 12.22
N THR A 324 2.98 -13.07 12.97
CA THR A 324 3.92 -12.12 12.38
C THR A 324 5.17 -12.89 11.92
N LEU A 325 5.32 -13.04 10.60
CA LEU A 325 6.45 -13.72 9.97
C LEU A 325 7.74 -12.90 10.05
N TYR A 326 7.61 -11.57 9.98
CA TYR A 326 8.74 -10.64 10.03
C TYR A 326 8.27 -9.25 10.44
N GLU A 327 9.15 -8.51 11.11
CA GLU A 327 8.94 -7.12 11.51
C GLU A 327 10.11 -6.27 11.00
N HIS A 328 9.80 -5.29 10.16
CA HIS A 328 10.74 -4.28 9.67
C HIS A 328 10.50 -2.96 10.38
N LYS A 329 11.57 -2.26 10.76
CA LYS A 329 11.50 -0.98 11.47
C LYS A 329 12.31 0.06 10.73
N GLN A 330 11.68 1.21 10.53
CA GLN A 330 12.31 2.38 9.96
C GLN A 330 12.11 3.55 10.93
N PRO A 331 13.19 4.22 11.37
CA PRO A 331 13.05 5.40 12.22
C PRO A 331 12.36 6.54 11.47
N LEU A 332 11.68 7.43 12.20
CA LEU A 332 11.10 8.63 11.61
C LEU A 332 12.19 9.48 10.94
N LYS A 333 11.98 9.83 9.68
CA LYS A 333 12.92 10.64 8.90
C LYS A 333 12.89 12.11 9.33
N SER A 334 14.05 12.77 9.24
CA SER A 334 14.17 14.21 9.49
C SER A 334 14.01 14.97 8.18
N ARG A 335 12.94 15.77 8.09
CA ARG A 335 12.61 16.55 6.89
C ARG A 335 12.84 18.05 7.15
N PRO A 336 14.04 18.58 6.84
CA PRO A 336 14.36 19.99 7.14
C PRO A 336 13.54 20.97 6.28
N GLU A 337 13.02 20.52 5.15
CA GLU A 337 12.16 21.32 4.25
C GLU A 337 10.74 21.53 4.81
N ARG A 338 10.36 20.77 5.86
CA ARG A 338 9.02 20.84 6.42
C ARG A 338 8.79 22.16 7.16
N SER A 339 7.74 22.88 6.77
CA SER A 339 7.30 24.12 7.44
C SER A 339 5.90 23.92 8.01
N THR A 340 5.74 23.99 9.33
CA THR A 340 4.43 23.95 9.98
C THR A 340 3.63 25.24 9.77
N ILE A 341 4.31 26.36 9.48
CA ILE A 341 3.68 27.67 9.25
C ILE A 341 3.09 27.74 7.84
N ASP A 342 3.81 27.24 6.85
CA ASP A 342 3.41 27.29 5.43
C ASP A 342 2.71 26.03 4.94
N GLN A 343 2.46 25.07 5.83
CA GLN A 343 1.90 23.76 5.50
C GLN A 343 0.61 23.87 4.67
N PHE A 344 -0.27 24.80 5.02
CA PHE A 344 -1.52 25.04 4.29
C PHE A 344 -1.26 25.57 2.86
N ASN A 345 -0.30 26.49 2.70
CA ASN A 345 0.04 27.03 1.38
C ASN A 345 0.58 25.92 0.47
N TYR A 346 1.51 25.09 0.99
CA TYR A 346 2.02 23.95 0.25
C TYR A 346 0.93 22.92 -0.08
N LEU A 347 0.01 22.65 0.85
CA LEU A 347 -1.08 21.72 0.58
C LEU A 347 -2.00 22.24 -0.54
N SER A 348 -2.24 23.56 -0.60
CA SER A 348 -3.03 24.18 -1.68
C SER A 348 -2.35 24.13 -3.05
N GLU A 349 -1.05 23.84 -3.10
CA GLU A 349 -0.29 23.67 -4.33
C GLU A 349 -0.28 22.22 -4.84
N MET A 350 -0.81 21.25 -4.08
CA MET A 350 -0.93 19.87 -4.54
C MET A 350 -1.86 19.77 -5.75
N PRO A 351 -1.59 18.90 -6.73
CA PRO A 351 -2.47 18.70 -7.87
C PRO A 351 -3.87 18.31 -7.40
N GLU A 352 -4.92 18.79 -8.06
CA GLU A 352 -6.28 18.40 -7.68
C GLU A 352 -6.53 16.92 -7.97
N VAL A 353 -7.22 16.22 -7.04
CA VAL A 353 -7.64 14.84 -7.26
C VAL A 353 -8.99 14.85 -7.99
N GLU A 354 -8.90 14.89 -9.32
CA GLU A 354 -10.06 14.80 -10.21
C GLU A 354 -9.96 13.56 -11.09
N TYR A 355 -11.10 12.94 -11.37
CA TYR A 355 -11.17 11.86 -12.33
C TYR A 355 -10.67 12.31 -13.69
N PHE A 356 -9.66 11.62 -14.24
CA PHE A 356 -9.14 11.88 -15.57
C PHE A 356 -9.60 10.79 -16.55
N PRO A 357 -10.58 11.06 -17.42
CA PRO A 357 -11.14 10.04 -18.30
C PRO A 357 -10.08 9.44 -19.23
N VAL A 358 -10.00 8.11 -19.22
CA VAL A 358 -9.18 7.35 -20.17
C VAL A 358 -10.11 6.77 -21.24
N PRO A 359 -9.87 7.03 -22.54
CA PRO A 359 -10.69 6.45 -23.59
C PRO A 359 -10.65 4.92 -23.55
N GLU A 360 -11.78 4.26 -23.85
CA GLU A 360 -11.82 2.80 -23.95
C GLU A 360 -10.62 2.29 -24.75
N MET A 361 -9.91 1.33 -24.17
CA MET A 361 -8.82 0.70 -24.89
C MET A 361 -9.45 -0.02 -26.08
N GLY A 362 -9.19 0.47 -27.29
CA GLY A 362 -9.48 -0.29 -28.49
C GLY A 362 -8.89 -1.68 -28.30
N LYS A 363 -9.65 -2.73 -28.66
CA LYS A 363 -9.15 -4.12 -28.62
C LYS A 363 -7.73 -4.10 -29.14
N LEU A 364 -6.75 -4.45 -28.27
CA LEU A 364 -5.35 -4.54 -28.66
C LEU A 364 -5.33 -5.18 -30.04
N PRO A 365 -4.70 -4.56 -31.05
CA PRO A 365 -4.69 -5.12 -32.38
C PRO A 365 -4.17 -6.55 -32.22
N GLY A 366 -5.08 -7.52 -32.38
CA GLY A 366 -4.82 -8.88 -31.97
C GLY A 366 -3.66 -9.46 -32.77
N LYS A 367 -3.37 -10.74 -32.55
CA LYS A 367 -2.42 -11.52 -33.38
C LYS A 367 -2.47 -11.18 -34.88
N ASP A 368 -3.62 -10.75 -35.40
CA ASP A 368 -3.78 -10.20 -36.76
C ASP A 368 -2.83 -9.05 -37.15
N VAL A 369 -2.52 -8.07 -36.31
CA VAL A 369 -1.58 -7.00 -36.72
C VAL A 369 -0.15 -7.50 -36.66
N PHE A 370 0.21 -8.33 -35.68
CA PHE A 370 1.52 -8.99 -35.67
C PHE A 370 1.68 -9.92 -36.88
N VAL A 371 0.67 -10.73 -37.22
CA VAL A 371 0.65 -11.60 -38.40
C VAL A 371 0.66 -10.78 -39.69
N ARG A 372 -0.02 -9.64 -39.75
CA ARG A 372 0.04 -8.74 -40.91
C ARG A 372 1.41 -8.09 -41.04
N VAL A 373 2.00 -7.58 -39.96
CA VAL A 373 3.32 -6.91 -40.01
C VAL A 373 4.41 -7.92 -40.31
N VAL A 374 4.48 -9.03 -39.56
CA VAL A 374 5.47 -10.09 -39.79
C VAL A 374 5.23 -10.79 -41.12
N GLY A 375 3.98 -11.04 -41.50
CA GLY A 375 3.61 -11.60 -42.79
C GLY A 375 4.00 -10.69 -43.96
N THR A 376 3.80 -9.38 -43.83
CA THR A 376 4.20 -8.40 -44.86
C THR A 376 5.71 -8.31 -44.98
N ILE A 377 6.44 -8.25 -43.84
CA ILE A 377 7.91 -8.26 -43.84
C ILE A 377 8.44 -9.56 -44.47
N GLY A 378 7.85 -10.72 -44.12
CA GLY A 378 8.20 -12.01 -44.71
C GLY A 378 7.97 -12.06 -46.22
N LEU A 379 6.86 -11.49 -46.70
CA LEU A 379 6.55 -11.43 -48.14
C LEU A 379 7.52 -10.53 -48.89
N CYS A 380 7.92 -9.40 -48.30
CA CYS A 380 8.93 -8.50 -48.87
C CYS A 380 10.29 -9.19 -49.00
N ILE A 381 10.73 -9.94 -47.98
CA ILE A 381 11.98 -10.70 -48.00
C ILE A 381 11.94 -11.79 -49.08
N LEU A 382 10.84 -12.54 -49.18
CA LEU A 382 10.66 -13.57 -50.22
C LEU A 382 10.71 -12.99 -51.63
N THR A 383 10.07 -11.84 -51.83
CA THR A 383 10.07 -11.14 -53.13
C THR A 383 11.47 -10.65 -53.50
N PHE A 384 12.23 -10.13 -52.54
CA PHE A 384 13.62 -9.72 -52.74
C PHE A 384 14.53 -10.91 -53.07
N LEU A 385 14.39 -12.04 -52.39
CA LEU A 385 15.16 -13.24 -52.69
C LEU A 385 14.80 -13.86 -54.05
N ALA A 386 13.52 -13.84 -54.43
CA ALA A 386 13.07 -14.33 -55.73
C ALA A 386 13.65 -13.48 -56.88
N THR A 387 13.67 -12.15 -56.74
CA THR A 387 14.24 -11.24 -57.75
C THR A 387 15.75 -11.43 -57.91
N LEU A 388 16.49 -11.65 -56.82
CA LEU A 388 17.91 -12.03 -56.85
C LEU A 388 18.15 -13.40 -57.52
N GLY A 389 17.27 -14.38 -57.26
CA GLY A 389 17.33 -15.70 -57.88
C GLY A 389 17.10 -15.67 -59.40
N VAL A 390 16.16 -14.84 -59.86
CA VAL A 390 15.91 -14.65 -61.30
C VAL A 390 17.08 -13.92 -61.96
N ALA A 391 17.62 -12.86 -61.33
CA ALA A 391 18.76 -12.12 -61.87
C ALA A 391 20.01 -13.02 -62.02
N THR A 392 20.27 -13.90 -61.06
CA THR A 392 21.38 -14.86 -61.12
C THR A 392 21.14 -16.00 -62.12
N GLY A 393 19.89 -16.44 -62.29
CA GLY A 393 19.50 -17.42 -63.31
C GLY A 393 19.65 -16.89 -64.74
N VAL A 394 19.20 -15.65 -65.00
CA VAL A 394 19.34 -14.99 -66.30
C VAL A 394 20.82 -14.72 -66.62
N SER A 395 21.61 -14.30 -65.63
CA SER A 395 23.06 -14.11 -65.80
C SER A 395 23.80 -15.41 -66.16
N ARG A 396 23.35 -16.57 -65.66
CA ARG A 396 23.90 -17.88 -66.02
C ARG A 396 23.46 -18.39 -67.39
N ALA A 397 22.28 -17.99 -67.88
CA ALA A 397 21.77 -18.39 -69.19
C ALA A 397 22.31 -17.53 -70.35
N MET A 398 22.92 -16.37 -70.04
CA MET A 398 23.53 -15.45 -71.00
C MET A 398 25.05 -15.61 -71.14
N LYS A 399 25.65 -16.61 -70.47
CA LYS A 399 27.00 -17.13 -70.75
C LYS A 399 26.88 -18.43 -71.52
#